data_AF-A0A1C5C996-F1
#
_entry.id   AF-A0A1C5C996-F1
#
_cell.length_a   1.000
_cell.length_b   1.000
_cell.length_c   1.000
_cell.angle_alpha   90.00
_cell.angle_beta   90.00
_cell.angle_gamma   90.00
#
_symmetry.space_group_name_H-M   'P 1'
#
loop_
_entity.id
_entity.type
_entity.pdbx_description
1 polymer ?
#
loop_
_entity_poly.entity_id
_entity_poly.type
_entity_poly.pdbx_seq_one_letter_code
_entity_poly.pdbx_strand_id
1 'polypeptide(L)'
;MPRVFLSFRKRDSRWMRERVYRALSDRLGAEEIFKSSESIPPGADFAEVLVNQAAACKLMCVLIGPEWLDARNEDGVRLLDRDHDWVRVEIATALRAGNRVVPVLLGDATMLPDAPELPAEIAELGRLQFLRVPETHLPDGLEQLGDALAALLPGAAADPAPGAAPTEEPGPPTTMTAHVSGGGSAYQAARDQTINLR
;
A
#
# COMPACT_ATOMS: atom_id res chain seq x y z
N MET A 1 -12.93 5.57 -12.05
CA MET A 1 -12.28 6.11 -10.86
C MET A 1 -10.99 5.33 -10.66
N PRO A 2 -9.85 5.98 -10.35
CA PRO A 2 -8.59 5.26 -10.15
C PRO A 2 -8.74 4.16 -9.09
N ARG A 3 -8.29 2.95 -9.40
CA ARG A 3 -8.37 1.82 -8.46
C ARG A 3 -7.18 1.80 -7.49
N VAL A 4 -6.05 2.37 -7.88
CA VAL A 4 -4.82 2.43 -7.07
C VAL A 4 -4.62 3.84 -6.53
N PHE A 5 -4.43 3.96 -5.22
CA PHE A 5 -4.02 5.20 -4.57
C PHE A 5 -2.54 5.11 -4.20
N LEU A 6 -1.70 6.03 -4.67
CA LEU A 6 -0.30 6.15 -4.26
C LEU A 6 -0.17 7.22 -3.16
N SER A 7 0.01 6.76 -1.92
CA SER A 7 0.33 7.60 -0.77
C SER A 7 1.84 7.69 -0.55
N PHE A 8 2.35 8.88 -0.28
CA PHE A 8 3.79 9.11 -0.14
C PHE A 8 4.13 10.43 0.56
N ARG A 9 5.34 10.52 1.12
CA ARG A 9 5.90 11.77 1.64
C ARG A 9 6.64 12.51 0.52
N LYS A 10 6.29 13.77 0.24
CA LYS A 10 6.85 14.54 -0.91
C LYS A 10 8.38 14.64 -0.93
N ARG A 11 9.00 14.81 0.24
CA ARG A 11 10.45 14.99 0.41
C ARG A 11 11.24 13.69 0.32
N ASP A 12 10.58 12.56 0.57
CA ASP A 12 11.22 11.26 0.68
C ASP A 12 11.30 10.55 -0.68
N SER A 13 12.44 9.92 -0.95
CA SER A 13 12.74 9.11 -2.16
C SER A 13 12.22 9.67 -3.48
N ARG A 14 12.23 11.01 -3.67
CA ARG A 14 11.51 11.71 -4.76
C ARG A 14 11.75 11.11 -6.15
N TRP A 15 13.00 10.82 -6.49
CA TRP A 15 13.37 10.32 -7.82
C TRP A 15 12.87 8.88 -8.04
N MET A 16 12.94 8.01 -7.02
CA MET A 16 12.42 6.64 -7.11
C MET A 16 10.90 6.64 -7.18
N ARG A 17 10.26 7.53 -6.43
CA ARG A 17 8.82 7.73 -6.40
C ARG A 17 8.25 8.02 -7.79
N GLU A 18 8.96 8.85 -8.55
CA GLU A 18 8.63 9.15 -9.95
C GLU A 18 8.85 7.93 -10.86
N ARG A 19 9.89 7.12 -10.63
CA ARG A 19 10.12 5.86 -11.36
C ARG A 19 9.02 4.83 -11.08
N VAL A 20 8.61 4.69 -9.83
CA VAL A 20 7.48 3.84 -9.42
C VAL A 20 6.20 4.30 -10.09
N TYR A 21 5.89 5.60 -10.04
CA TYR A 21 4.70 6.15 -10.69
C TYR A 21 4.67 5.84 -12.19
N ARG A 22 5.79 6.07 -12.90
CA ARG A 22 5.90 5.76 -14.34
C ARG A 22 5.72 4.27 -14.61
N ALA A 23 6.46 3.41 -13.92
CA ALA A 23 6.37 1.97 -14.11
C ALA A 23 4.95 1.43 -13.87
N LEU A 24 4.28 1.92 -12.81
CA LEU A 24 2.89 1.55 -12.54
C LEU A 24 1.94 2.09 -13.61
N SER A 25 2.14 3.33 -14.08
CA SER A 25 1.31 3.93 -15.12
C SER A 25 1.44 3.16 -16.44
N ASP A 26 2.66 2.77 -16.80
CA ASP A 26 2.96 1.98 -17.99
C ASP A 26 2.33 0.58 -17.90
N ARG A 27 2.29 0.00 -16.69
CA ARG A 27 1.79 -1.36 -16.45
C ARG A 27 0.27 -1.46 -16.29
N LEU A 28 -0.36 -0.46 -15.67
CA LEU A 28 -1.77 -0.48 -15.25
C LEU A 28 -2.66 0.49 -16.04
N GLY A 29 -2.07 1.52 -16.65
CA GLY A 29 -2.78 2.70 -17.14
C GLY A 29 -2.69 3.86 -16.15
N ALA A 30 -2.41 5.08 -16.65
CA ALA A 30 -2.25 6.26 -15.79
C ALA A 30 -3.57 6.65 -15.09
N GLU A 31 -4.70 6.40 -15.73
CA GLU A 31 -6.06 6.62 -15.22
C GLU A 31 -6.42 5.70 -14.04
N GLU A 32 -5.69 4.60 -13.86
CA GLU A 32 -5.87 3.68 -12.74
C GLU A 32 -5.19 4.18 -11.46
N ILE A 33 -4.36 5.21 -11.57
CA ILE A 33 -3.49 5.66 -10.49
C ILE A 33 -3.87 7.08 -10.04
N PHE A 34 -4.29 7.18 -8.79
CA PHE A 34 -4.40 8.46 -8.11
C PHE A 34 -3.12 8.73 -7.32
N LYS A 35 -2.38 9.78 -7.70
CA LYS A 35 -1.15 10.21 -7.02
C LYS A 35 -1.50 11.26 -5.98
N SER A 36 -1.32 10.93 -4.68
CA SER A 36 -1.66 11.84 -3.58
C SER A 36 -1.14 13.25 -3.84
N SER A 37 -2.00 14.25 -3.61
CA SER A 37 -1.72 15.69 -3.73
C SER A 37 -1.26 16.23 -5.09
N GLU A 38 -0.98 15.36 -6.06
CA GLU A 38 -0.55 15.73 -7.42
C GLU A 38 -1.69 15.54 -8.45
N SER A 39 -2.67 14.68 -8.16
CA SER A 39 -3.83 14.41 -9.03
C SER A 39 -5.08 15.25 -8.73
N ILE A 40 -4.99 16.27 -7.87
CA ILE A 40 -6.13 17.11 -7.46
C ILE A 40 -6.25 18.33 -8.40
N PRO A 41 -7.41 18.54 -9.05
CA PRO A 41 -7.61 19.68 -9.94
C PRO A 41 -7.50 21.03 -9.22
N PRO A 42 -6.92 22.07 -9.86
CA PRO A 42 -6.95 23.43 -9.31
C PRO A 42 -8.38 23.90 -9.01
N GLY A 43 -8.59 24.44 -7.81
CA GLY A 43 -9.89 24.95 -7.36
C GLY A 43 -10.82 23.91 -6.73
N ALA A 44 -10.46 22.62 -6.71
CA ALA A 44 -11.17 21.61 -5.94
C ALA A 44 -10.82 21.70 -4.44
N ASP A 45 -11.73 21.26 -3.58
CA ASP A 45 -11.42 21.06 -2.16
C ASP A 45 -10.42 19.89 -2.02
N PHE A 46 -9.20 20.25 -1.64
CA PHE A 46 -8.10 19.30 -1.50
C PHE A 46 -8.41 18.18 -0.50
N ALA A 47 -8.97 18.55 0.66
CA ALA A 47 -9.22 17.63 1.76
C ALA A 47 -10.30 16.62 1.37
N GLU A 48 -11.40 17.14 0.80
CA GLU A 48 -12.53 16.32 0.38
C GLU A 48 -12.12 15.32 -0.71
N VAL A 49 -11.45 15.78 -1.76
CA VAL A 49 -11.02 14.89 -2.86
C VAL A 49 -10.09 13.81 -2.34
N LEU A 50 -9.12 14.17 -1.49
CA LEU A 50 -8.12 13.24 -1.00
C LEU A 50 -8.73 12.13 -0.13
N VAL A 51 -9.60 12.51 0.82
CA VAL A 51 -10.31 11.58 1.70
C VAL A 51 -11.23 10.66 0.89
N ASN A 52 -12.00 11.23 -0.05
CA ASN A 52 -12.91 10.45 -0.90
C ASN A 52 -12.13 9.42 -1.76
N GLN A 53 -11.02 9.84 -2.36
CA GLN A 53 -10.19 8.95 -3.18
C GLN A 53 -9.50 7.87 -2.33
N ALA A 54 -9.00 8.22 -1.14
CA ALA A 54 -8.40 7.26 -0.21
C ALA A 54 -9.42 6.23 0.30
N ALA A 55 -10.66 6.65 0.57
CA ALA A 55 -11.73 5.76 1.02
C ALA A 55 -12.23 4.84 -0.10
N ALA A 56 -12.26 5.31 -1.34
CA ALA A 56 -12.90 4.59 -2.43
C ALA A 56 -11.94 3.76 -3.32
N CYS A 57 -10.61 3.90 -3.14
CA CYS A 57 -9.63 3.08 -3.85
C CYS A 57 -9.81 1.58 -3.57
N LYS A 58 -9.36 0.71 -4.48
CA LYS A 58 -9.32 -0.75 -4.25
C LYS A 58 -8.02 -1.18 -3.57
N LEU A 59 -6.94 -0.50 -3.91
CA LEU A 59 -5.61 -0.76 -3.38
C LEU A 59 -4.94 0.57 -3.04
N MET A 60 -4.44 0.70 -1.83
CA MET A 60 -3.54 1.78 -1.44
C MET A 60 -2.11 1.27 -1.41
N CYS A 61 -1.25 1.90 -2.20
CA CYS A 61 0.19 1.66 -2.22
C CYS A 61 0.88 2.78 -1.44
N VAL A 62 1.53 2.44 -0.32
CA VAL A 62 2.21 3.40 0.56
C VAL A 62 3.70 3.34 0.28
N LEU A 63 4.25 4.39 -0.33
CA LEU A 63 5.67 4.47 -0.66
C LEU A 63 6.47 4.99 0.54
N ILE A 64 7.36 4.14 1.06
CA ILE A 64 8.12 4.35 2.30
C ILE A 64 9.62 4.30 1.95
N GLY A 65 10.26 5.45 1.91
CA GLY A 65 11.71 5.58 1.84
C GLY A 65 12.34 5.85 3.22
N PRO A 66 13.66 6.09 3.26
CA PRO A 66 14.42 6.24 4.50
C PRO A 66 13.97 7.41 5.40
N GLU A 67 13.44 8.49 4.82
CA GLU A 67 13.00 9.66 5.59
C GLU A 67 11.53 9.58 6.01
N TRP A 68 10.79 8.55 5.57
CA TRP A 68 9.33 8.49 5.73
C TRP A 68 8.89 8.55 7.19
N LEU A 69 9.50 7.76 8.09
CA LEU A 69 9.07 7.73 9.49
C LEU A 69 9.39 9.06 10.18
N ASP A 70 10.62 9.52 10.04
CA ASP A 70 11.19 10.60 10.83
C ASP A 70 11.07 12.00 10.24
N ALA A 71 10.52 12.20 9.02
CA ALA A 71 10.48 13.54 8.46
C ALA A 71 9.71 14.52 9.36
N ARG A 72 10.26 15.71 9.55
CA ARG A 72 9.80 16.72 10.52
C ARG A 72 9.37 18.00 9.80
N ASN A 73 8.51 18.77 10.47
CA ASN A 73 8.25 20.16 10.08
C ASN A 73 9.41 21.09 10.52
N GLU A 74 9.25 22.38 10.27
CA GLU A 74 10.21 23.43 10.66
C GLU A 74 10.41 23.52 12.18
N ASP A 75 9.38 23.17 12.97
CA ASP A 75 9.43 23.14 14.44
C ASP A 75 10.06 21.86 15.02
N GLY A 76 10.53 20.94 14.16
CA GLY A 76 11.13 19.67 14.59
C GLY A 76 10.13 18.60 15.07
N VAL A 77 8.83 18.83 14.91
CA VAL A 77 7.78 17.85 15.19
C VAL A 77 7.71 16.85 14.04
N ARG A 78 7.71 15.55 14.36
CA ARG A 78 7.54 14.48 13.38
C ARG A 78 6.19 14.63 12.71
N LEU A 79 6.17 14.62 11.37
CA LEU A 79 4.96 14.92 10.61
C LEU A 79 3.84 13.92 10.94
N LEU A 80 4.13 12.62 11.04
CA LEU A 80 3.14 11.61 11.40
C LEU A 80 2.45 11.84 12.76
N ASP A 81 3.07 12.57 13.69
CA ASP A 81 2.46 12.86 14.99
C ASP A 81 1.50 14.05 14.93
N ARG A 82 1.45 14.77 13.79
CA ARG A 82 0.49 15.85 13.58
C ARG A 82 -0.83 15.28 13.08
N ASP A 83 -1.93 15.73 13.68
CA ASP A 83 -3.28 15.31 13.27
C ASP A 83 -3.66 15.71 11.84
N HIS A 84 -2.93 16.67 11.26
CA HIS A 84 -3.16 17.20 9.91
C HIS A 84 -2.10 16.70 8.90
N ASP A 85 -1.36 15.64 9.22
CA ASP A 85 -0.48 15.00 8.24
C ASP A 85 -1.29 14.18 7.24
N TRP A 86 -1.24 14.58 5.97
CA TRP A 86 -2.05 13.94 4.92
C TRP A 86 -1.68 12.48 4.70
N VAL A 87 -0.41 12.09 4.85
CA VAL A 87 0.00 10.68 4.71
C VAL A 87 -0.68 9.82 5.78
N ARG A 88 -0.64 10.27 7.05
CA ARG A 88 -1.38 9.64 8.15
C ARG A 88 -2.89 9.57 7.85
N VAL A 89 -3.50 10.69 7.47
CA VAL A 89 -4.95 10.77 7.21
C VAL A 89 -5.37 9.83 6.07
N GLU A 90 -4.62 9.78 4.97
CA GLU A 90 -4.88 8.89 3.84
C GLU A 90 -4.85 7.42 4.26
N ILE A 91 -3.78 6.99 4.93
CA ILE A 91 -3.58 5.60 5.35
C ILE A 91 -4.68 5.19 6.34
N ALA A 92 -4.94 6.02 7.35
CA ALA A 92 -6.00 5.77 8.32
C ALA A 92 -7.39 5.71 7.65
N THR A 93 -7.62 6.49 6.60
CA THR A 93 -8.87 6.47 5.83
C THR A 93 -9.02 5.18 5.04
N ALA A 94 -7.98 4.75 4.32
CA ALA A 94 -8.01 3.51 3.56
C ALA A 94 -8.17 2.28 4.46
N LEU A 95 -7.44 2.21 5.57
CA LEU A 95 -7.57 1.13 6.55
C LEU A 95 -8.99 1.05 7.12
N ARG A 96 -9.57 2.19 7.55
CA ARG A 96 -10.95 2.23 8.06
C ARG A 96 -11.99 1.84 7.02
N ALA A 97 -11.75 2.15 5.75
CA ALA A 97 -12.60 1.75 4.63
C ALA A 97 -12.48 0.25 4.27
N GLY A 98 -11.53 -0.48 4.87
CA GLY A 98 -11.27 -1.89 4.57
C GLY A 98 -10.52 -2.09 3.25
N ASN A 99 -9.87 -1.05 2.73
CA ASN A 99 -9.11 -1.13 1.49
C ASN A 99 -7.84 -1.94 1.69
N ARG A 100 -7.38 -2.62 0.63
CA ARG A 100 -6.10 -3.34 0.69
C ARG A 100 -4.95 -2.33 0.69
N VAL A 101 -4.22 -2.26 1.80
CA VAL A 101 -3.01 -1.43 1.93
C VAL A 101 -1.77 -2.29 1.66
N VAL A 102 -0.89 -1.83 0.78
CA VAL A 102 0.37 -2.47 0.42
C VAL A 102 1.50 -1.46 0.67
N PRO A 103 2.29 -1.63 1.74
CA PRO A 103 3.53 -0.90 1.92
C PRO A 103 4.57 -1.30 0.87
N VAL A 104 5.29 -0.30 0.35
CA VAL A 104 6.38 -0.49 -0.61
C VAL A 104 7.61 0.27 -0.11
N LEU A 105 8.64 -0.48 0.26
CA LEU A 105 9.91 0.08 0.71
C LEU A 105 10.76 0.49 -0.49
N LEU A 106 11.26 1.72 -0.48
CA LEU A 106 12.07 2.29 -1.55
C LEU A 106 13.53 2.46 -1.14
N GLY A 107 14.44 2.17 -2.06
CA GLY A 107 15.87 2.42 -1.90
C GLY A 107 16.45 1.61 -0.77
N ASP A 108 17.07 2.29 0.20
CA ASP A 108 17.73 1.69 1.36
C ASP A 108 16.76 1.35 2.50
N ALA A 109 15.45 1.63 2.35
CA ALA A 109 14.46 1.17 3.31
C ALA A 109 14.38 -0.37 3.29
N THR A 110 14.71 -1.00 4.41
CA THR A 110 14.81 -2.46 4.54
C THR A 110 13.68 -3.08 5.34
N MET A 111 13.08 -2.32 6.26
CA MET A 111 12.00 -2.76 7.14
C MET A 111 10.92 -1.69 7.27
N LEU A 112 9.70 -2.11 7.59
CA LEU A 112 8.64 -1.20 8.01
C LEU A 112 8.89 -0.66 9.42
N PRO A 113 8.36 0.53 9.75
CA PRO A 113 8.28 0.99 11.13
C PRO A 113 7.51 0.01 12.01
N ASP A 114 7.95 -0.16 13.25
CA ASP A 114 7.25 -0.98 14.22
C ASP A 114 5.93 -0.31 14.63
N ALA A 115 4.91 -1.11 14.95
CA ALA A 115 3.58 -0.60 15.33
C ALA A 115 3.59 0.47 16.45
N PRO A 116 4.45 0.38 17.50
CA PRO A 116 4.54 1.42 18.54
C PRO A 116 5.17 2.73 18.07
N GLU A 117 5.92 2.71 16.95
CA GLU A 117 6.50 3.91 16.35
C GLU A 117 5.47 4.68 15.52
N LEU A 118 4.29 4.10 15.28
CA LEU A 118 3.25 4.67 14.44
C LEU A 118 2.09 5.22 15.29
N PRO A 119 1.41 6.29 14.81
CA PRO A 119 0.12 6.69 15.37
C PRO A 119 -0.86 5.52 15.41
N ALA A 120 -1.65 5.42 16.48
CA ALA A 120 -2.51 4.26 16.75
C ALA A 120 -3.44 3.89 15.58
N GLU A 121 -3.95 4.89 14.87
CA GLU A 121 -4.84 4.74 13.70
C GLU A 121 -4.17 4.14 12.45
N ILE A 122 -2.84 4.16 12.36
CA ILE A 122 -2.08 3.54 11.27
C ILE A 122 -1.10 2.47 11.76
N ALA A 123 -1.14 2.10 13.04
CA ALA A 123 -0.24 1.11 13.64
C ALA A 123 -0.35 -0.28 12.98
N GLU A 124 -1.47 -0.57 12.31
CA GLU A 124 -1.63 -1.77 11.49
C GLU A 124 -0.62 -1.84 10.34
N LEU A 125 -0.20 -0.70 9.77
CA LEU A 125 0.75 -0.63 8.66
C LEU A 125 2.04 -1.42 8.95
N GLY A 126 2.56 -1.31 10.18
CA GLY A 126 3.79 -2.00 10.61
C GLY A 126 3.67 -3.52 10.71
N ARG A 127 2.46 -4.08 10.56
CA ARG A 127 2.19 -5.53 10.59
C ARG A 127 1.84 -6.09 9.21
N LEU A 128 1.78 -5.26 8.18
CA LEU A 128 1.41 -5.70 6.83
C LEU A 128 2.60 -6.33 6.10
N GLN A 129 2.29 -7.22 5.16
CA GLN A 129 3.24 -7.69 4.15
C GLN A 129 3.65 -6.53 3.26
N PHE A 130 4.92 -6.46 2.86
CA PHE A 130 5.43 -5.37 2.04
C PHE A 130 6.17 -5.86 0.80
N LEU A 131 6.24 -4.97 -0.18
CA LEU A 131 7.08 -5.11 -1.37
C LEU A 131 8.32 -4.21 -1.22
N ARG A 132 9.36 -4.52 -1.98
CA ARG A 132 10.60 -3.74 -1.98
C ARG A 132 10.99 -3.35 -3.40
N VAL A 133 11.42 -2.11 -3.57
CA VAL A 133 12.05 -1.61 -4.79
C VAL A 133 13.44 -1.08 -4.40
N PRO A 134 14.45 -1.97 -4.31
CA PRO A 134 15.80 -1.56 -3.95
C PRO A 134 16.43 -0.75 -5.08
N GLU A 135 17.26 0.24 -4.74
CA GLU A 135 17.97 1.05 -5.74
C GLU A 135 18.93 0.20 -6.59
N THR A 136 19.57 -0.79 -5.97
CA THR A 136 20.55 -1.68 -6.62
C THR A 136 19.96 -2.60 -7.69
N HIS A 137 18.65 -2.89 -7.62
CA HIS A 137 17.93 -3.74 -8.57
C HIS A 137 16.64 -3.07 -9.04
N LEU A 138 16.75 -1.77 -9.35
CA LEU A 138 15.60 -0.92 -9.63
C LEU A 138 14.71 -1.43 -10.78
N PRO A 139 15.23 -1.83 -11.96
CA PRO A 139 14.38 -2.32 -13.06
C PRO A 139 13.52 -3.52 -12.64
N ASP A 140 14.15 -4.56 -12.10
CA ASP A 140 13.48 -5.78 -11.65
C ASP A 140 12.47 -5.49 -10.52
N GLY A 141 12.83 -4.62 -9.57
CA GLY A 141 11.93 -4.21 -8.49
C GLY A 141 10.70 -3.47 -8.98
N LEU A 142 10.83 -2.63 -10.01
CA LEU A 142 9.70 -1.93 -10.64
C LEU A 142 8.79 -2.89 -11.40
N GLU A 143 9.35 -3.85 -12.14
CA GLU A 143 8.59 -4.89 -12.82
C GLU A 143 7.81 -5.75 -11.82
N GLN A 144 8.48 -6.26 -10.79
CA GLN A 144 7.86 -7.06 -9.73
C GLN A 144 6.75 -6.30 -9.00
N LEU A 145 6.96 -5.01 -8.71
CA LEU A 145 5.93 -4.16 -8.12
C LEU A 145 4.71 -4.05 -9.05
N GLY A 146 4.94 -3.76 -10.32
CA GLY A 146 3.88 -3.65 -11.33
C GLY A 146 3.05 -4.92 -11.45
N ASP A 147 3.71 -6.08 -11.55
CA ASP A 147 3.05 -7.37 -11.65
C ASP A 147 2.29 -7.75 -10.36
N ALA A 148 2.88 -7.50 -9.20
CA ALA A 148 2.23 -7.75 -7.92
C ALA A 148 0.96 -6.89 -7.76
N LEU A 149 1.02 -5.59 -8.07
CA LEU A 149 -0.17 -4.73 -7.99
C LEU A 149 -1.22 -5.11 -9.04
N ALA A 150 -0.80 -5.46 -10.26
CA ALA A 150 -1.72 -5.93 -11.30
C ALA A 150 -2.47 -7.20 -10.87
N ALA A 151 -1.79 -8.15 -10.21
CA ALA A 151 -2.41 -9.38 -9.71
C ALA A 151 -3.38 -9.15 -8.53
N LEU A 152 -3.15 -8.09 -7.74
CA LEU A 152 -4.01 -7.71 -6.62
C LEU A 152 -5.26 -6.94 -7.05
N LEU A 153 -5.23 -6.30 -8.22
CA LEU A 153 -6.40 -5.64 -8.77
C LEU A 153 -7.34 -6.72 -9.34
N PRO A 154 -8.60 -6.79 -8.90
CA PRO A 154 -9.57 -7.66 -9.55
C PRO A 154 -9.65 -7.28 -11.02
N GLY A 155 -9.67 -8.29 -11.90
CA GLY A 155 -9.84 -8.09 -13.33
C GLY A 155 -11.03 -7.17 -13.58
N ALA A 156 -10.87 -6.20 -14.49
CA ALA A 156 -11.89 -5.18 -14.79
C ALA A 156 -13.21 -5.75 -15.37
N ALA A 157 -13.40 -7.08 -15.35
CA ALA A 157 -14.62 -7.77 -15.70
C ALA A 157 -15.00 -8.76 -14.59
N ALA A 158 -15.65 -8.25 -13.56
CA ALA A 158 -16.68 -8.96 -12.80
C ALA A 158 -17.30 -7.97 -11.82
N ASP A 159 -18.32 -7.23 -12.26
CA ASP A 159 -19.42 -6.92 -11.35
C ASP A 159 -19.95 -8.26 -10.83
N PRO A 160 -19.93 -8.55 -9.53
CA PRO A 160 -20.72 -9.65 -9.01
C PRO A 160 -22.18 -9.21 -9.12
N ALA A 161 -22.91 -9.81 -10.08
CA ALA A 161 -24.36 -9.77 -10.06
C ALA A 161 -24.86 -10.23 -8.68
N PRO A 162 -25.84 -9.56 -8.05
CA PRO A 162 -26.32 -9.97 -6.75
C PRO A 162 -27.18 -11.23 -6.92
N GLY A 163 -26.75 -12.33 -6.31
CA GLY A 163 -27.63 -13.47 -6.05
C GLY A 163 -27.09 -14.81 -6.50
N ALA A 164 -26.23 -15.40 -5.68
CA ALA A 164 -26.27 -16.84 -5.42
C ALA A 164 -25.60 -17.10 -4.07
N ALA A 165 -26.40 -17.40 -3.05
CA ALA A 165 -25.90 -17.93 -1.80
C ALA A 165 -25.30 -19.33 -2.05
N PRO A 166 -24.15 -19.70 -1.46
CA PRO A 166 -23.68 -21.08 -1.48
C PRO A 166 -24.41 -21.87 -0.38
N THR A 167 -25.06 -22.95 -0.79
CA THR A 167 -25.46 -24.05 0.10
C THR A 167 -24.21 -24.78 0.56
N GLU A 168 -24.05 -24.89 1.87
CA GLU A 168 -23.01 -25.62 2.58
C GLU A 168 -23.34 -27.13 2.62
N GLU A 169 -22.40 -27.99 2.19
CA GLU A 169 -22.27 -29.36 2.71
C GLU A 169 -20.76 -29.70 2.87
N PRO A 170 -20.34 -30.37 3.96
CA PRO A 170 -18.93 -30.52 4.30
C PRO A 170 -18.31 -31.80 3.73
N GLY A 171 -17.19 -31.66 3.00
CA GLY A 171 -16.30 -32.76 2.60
C GLY A 171 -15.10 -32.91 3.54
N PRO A 172 -14.46 -34.10 3.62
CA PRO A 172 -13.41 -34.40 4.60
C PRO A 172 -12.10 -33.63 4.34
N PRO A 173 -11.26 -33.45 5.37
CA PRO A 173 -10.07 -32.60 5.28
C PRO A 173 -9.06 -33.22 4.30
N THR A 174 -8.84 -32.53 3.18
CA THR A 174 -7.71 -32.81 2.28
C THR A 174 -6.50 -32.02 2.80
N THR A 175 -5.51 -32.74 3.32
CA THR A 175 -4.17 -32.21 3.57
C THR A 175 -3.58 -31.72 2.25
N MET A 176 -3.48 -30.40 2.08
CA MET A 176 -2.88 -29.79 0.90
C MET A 176 -1.41 -29.45 1.20
N THR A 177 -0.50 -30.28 0.71
CA THR A 177 0.93 -29.97 0.71
C THR A 177 1.18 -28.92 -0.38
N ALA A 178 1.32 -27.65 0.00
CA ALA A 178 1.66 -26.60 -0.95
C ALA A 178 3.16 -26.67 -1.28
N HIS A 179 3.49 -27.08 -2.51
CA HIS A 179 4.78 -26.78 -3.12
C HIS A 179 4.76 -25.33 -3.63
N VAL A 180 5.57 -24.47 -3.00
CA VAL A 180 5.83 -23.12 -3.52
C VAL A 180 6.92 -23.22 -4.57
N SER A 181 6.52 -23.10 -5.83
CA SER A 181 7.41 -22.83 -6.97
C SER A 181 7.02 -21.45 -7.52
N GLY A 182 7.77 -20.41 -7.15
CA GLY A 182 7.53 -19.06 -7.66
C GLY A 182 8.35 -18.03 -6.91
N GLY A 183 9.41 -17.52 -7.54
CA GLY A 183 10.31 -16.51 -6.99
C GLY A 183 9.68 -15.11 -6.96
N GLY A 184 8.66 -14.92 -6.12
CA GLY A 184 8.13 -13.61 -5.76
C GLY A 184 8.65 -13.21 -4.39
N SER A 185 9.27 -12.03 -4.27
CA SER A 185 9.83 -11.55 -3.00
C SER A 185 8.79 -10.76 -2.21
N ALA A 186 7.82 -11.46 -1.61
CA ALA A 186 6.96 -10.91 -0.57
C ALA A 186 7.63 -11.11 0.79
N TYR A 187 7.87 -10.03 1.52
CA TYR A 187 8.53 -10.10 2.83
C TYR A 187 7.50 -9.92 3.95
N GLN A 188 7.43 -10.93 4.83
CA GLN A 188 6.63 -10.86 6.05
C GLN A 188 7.39 -10.11 7.14
N ALA A 189 6.71 -9.18 7.81
CA ALA A 189 7.18 -8.64 9.08
C ALA A 189 7.12 -9.75 10.16
N ALA A 190 8.09 -10.65 10.16
CA ALA A 190 8.28 -11.65 11.20
C ALA A 190 9.52 -11.30 12.02
N ARG A 191 9.31 -10.73 13.21
CA ARG A 191 10.26 -10.80 14.34
C ARG A 191 9.55 -11.58 15.45
N ASP A 192 10.27 -12.52 16.07
CA ASP A 192 9.84 -13.46 17.11
C ASP A 192 8.43 -13.22 17.68
N GLN A 193 7.42 -13.83 17.06
CA GLN A 193 6.12 -14.01 17.67
C GLN A 193 5.89 -15.50 17.82
N THR A 194 6.03 -15.99 19.06
CA THR A 194 5.57 -17.32 19.45
C THR A 194 4.04 -17.33 19.33
N ILE A 195 3.53 -17.83 18.21
CA ILE A 195 2.10 -18.03 18.01
C ILE A 195 1.69 -19.27 18.82
N ASN A 196 1.08 -19.06 19.98
CA ASN A 196 0.38 -20.12 20.69
C ASN A 196 -1.03 -20.26 20.10
N LEU A 197 -1.24 -21.29 19.28
CA LEU A 197 -2.56 -21.71 18.84
C LEU A 197 -3.29 -22.34 20.04
N ARG A 198 -4.52 -21.89 20.31
CA ARG A 198 -5.50 -22.59 21.17
C ARG A 198 -6.56 -23.22 20.29
#